data_AF-A0A2D5GVC9-F1
#
_entry.id   AF-A0A2D5GVC9-F1
#
_cell.length_a   1.000
_cell.length_b   1.000
_cell.length_c   1.000
_cell.angle_alpha   90.00
_cell.angle_beta   90.00
_cell.angle_gamma   90.00
#
_symmetry.space_group_name_H-M   'P 1'
#
loop_
_entity.id
_entity.type
_entity.pdbx_description
1 polymer ?
#
loop_
_entity_poly.entity_id
_entity_poly.type
_entity_poly.pdbx_seq_one_letter_code
_entity_poly.pdbx_strand_id
1 'polypeptide(L)'
;MFFIESGDLVSPEDYNYITNFLMETTGLSLGENKEYLLEARLVPLAQVHGMNGIQDLVLSLKSKMDRSLEREIMEAMTTNESSFFRDRRPFDELKANILPEIINERKMTRKLRIWCSACSHGQEPYSIMMLLRENYPELNDWNIQIISTDLCKKALERAREGVYSQFEVQRGLPVHLLMKYFEQCEQGWKIKPDLGAGIQWKHLNLLEDFRHLGMFDIVFCRNVLIYFKPELKKDILNRISSQLNSSGTLLLGAAETVLGISDKYAKQAGCQSAIYQLASNSVADPIAR
;
A
#
# COMPACT_ATOMS: atom_id res chain seq x y z
N MET A 1 28.28 -25.22 -11.00
CA MET A 1 27.25 -25.82 -10.14
C MET A 1 27.72 -25.58 -8.71
N PHE A 2 27.38 -24.44 -8.12
CA PHE A 2 27.70 -24.16 -6.73
C PHE A 2 26.59 -24.78 -5.89
N PHE A 3 26.90 -25.92 -5.28
CA PHE A 3 26.12 -26.42 -4.14
C PHE A 3 26.37 -25.45 -3.00
N ILE A 4 25.35 -24.68 -2.62
CA ILE A 4 25.33 -23.99 -1.33
C ILE A 4 25.07 -25.12 -0.32
N GLU A 5 26.08 -25.44 0.49
CA GLU A 5 25.91 -26.32 1.63
C GLU A 5 24.83 -25.72 2.53
N SER A 6 23.83 -26.54 2.84
CA SER A 6 22.87 -26.32 3.91
C SER A 6 23.62 -26.21 5.23
N GLY A 7 23.88 -25.00 5.69
CA GLY A 7 24.69 -24.80 6.90
C GLY A 7 24.97 -23.33 7.23
N ASP A 8 23.92 -22.55 7.41
CA ASP A 8 23.84 -21.61 8.53
C ASP A 8 22.35 -21.34 8.75
N LEU A 9 21.71 -22.18 9.57
CA LEU A 9 20.39 -21.84 10.10
C LEU A 9 20.51 -20.47 10.76
N VAL A 10 19.58 -19.56 10.46
CA VAL A 10 19.48 -18.30 11.21
C VAL A 10 19.40 -18.63 12.69
N SER A 11 20.37 -18.14 13.46
CA SER A 11 20.40 -18.41 14.89
C SER A 11 19.15 -17.82 15.56
N PRO A 12 18.60 -18.44 16.62
CA PRO A 12 17.46 -17.87 17.32
C PRO A 12 17.71 -16.44 17.83
N GLU A 13 18.95 -16.10 18.18
CA GLU A 13 19.33 -14.74 18.57
C GLU A 13 19.22 -13.76 17.40
N ASP A 14 19.80 -14.11 16.24
CA ASP A 14 19.77 -13.26 15.04
C ASP A 14 18.34 -13.09 14.51
N TYR A 15 17.55 -14.17 14.54
CA TYR A 15 16.14 -14.14 14.20
C TYR A 15 15.38 -13.16 15.09
N ASN A 16 15.52 -13.29 16.41
CA ASN A 16 14.86 -12.41 17.38
C ASN A 16 15.32 -10.96 17.21
N TYR A 17 16.61 -10.73 16.91
CA TYR A 17 17.13 -9.39 16.71
C TYR A 17 16.52 -8.73 15.47
N ILE A 18 16.51 -9.41 14.33
CA ILE A 18 15.96 -8.88 13.06
C ILE A 18 14.46 -8.67 13.18
N THR A 19 13.73 -9.63 13.77
CA THR A 19 12.27 -9.52 13.91
C THR A 19 11.88 -8.35 14.83
N ASN A 20 12.61 -8.13 15.93
CA ASN A 20 12.43 -6.96 16.78
C ASN A 20 12.76 -5.66 16.04
N PHE A 21 13.89 -5.61 15.32
CA PHE A 21 14.27 -4.46 14.50
C PHE A 21 13.19 -4.11 13.47
N LEU A 22 12.68 -5.09 12.72
CA LEU A 22 11.63 -4.89 11.72
C LEU A 22 10.32 -4.42 12.37
N MET A 23 9.95 -4.99 13.52
CA MET A 23 8.76 -4.60 14.26
C MET A 23 8.84 -3.14 14.73
N GLU A 24 9.98 -2.72 15.28
CA GLU A 24 10.19 -1.36 15.78
C GLU A 24 10.23 -0.33 14.64
N THR A 25 10.84 -0.67 13.50
CA THR A 25 11.11 0.29 12.42
C THR A 25 10.04 0.33 11.34
N THR A 26 9.38 -0.80 11.07
CA THR A 26 8.39 -0.93 9.98
C THR A 26 7.02 -1.39 10.46
N GLY A 27 6.91 -1.83 11.72
CA GLY A 27 5.69 -2.44 12.26
C GLY A 27 5.47 -3.89 11.84
N LEU A 28 6.28 -4.41 10.91
CA LEU A 28 6.15 -5.76 10.37
C LEU A 28 6.29 -6.80 11.48
N SER A 29 5.20 -7.51 11.74
CA SER A 29 5.17 -8.62 12.68
C SER A 29 5.39 -9.92 11.92
N LEU A 30 6.59 -10.48 12.06
CA LEU A 30 6.88 -11.84 11.60
C LEU A 30 6.39 -12.82 12.67
N GLY A 31 5.64 -13.85 12.24
CA GLY A 31 5.22 -14.95 13.12
C GLY A 31 6.38 -15.87 13.47
N GLU A 32 6.14 -16.87 14.31
CA GLU A 32 7.12 -17.92 14.60
C GLU A 32 7.40 -18.79 13.36
N ASN A 33 8.57 -19.43 13.33
CA ASN A 33 9.00 -20.37 12.28
C ASN A 33 9.05 -19.74 10.87
N LYS A 34 9.54 -18.50 10.76
CA LYS A 34 9.70 -17.76 9.49
C LYS A 34 11.17 -17.46 9.15
N GLU A 35 12.11 -18.21 9.71
CA GLU A 35 13.55 -18.11 9.47
C GLU A 35 13.87 -18.20 7.97
N TYR A 36 13.21 -19.13 7.26
CA TYR A 36 13.34 -19.29 5.81
C TYR A 36 13.05 -18.01 5.02
N LEU A 37 12.20 -17.12 5.55
CA LEU A 37 11.85 -15.85 4.90
C LEU A 37 12.99 -14.86 5.01
N LEU A 38 13.67 -14.82 6.16
CA LEU A 38 14.88 -14.03 6.36
C LEU A 38 15.98 -14.55 5.44
N GLU A 39 16.18 -15.86 5.38
CA GLU A 39 17.18 -16.49 4.49
C GLU A 39 16.94 -16.11 3.03
N ALA A 40 15.72 -16.34 2.53
CA ALA A 40 15.38 -16.09 1.14
C ALA A 40 15.54 -14.62 0.70
N ARG A 41 15.41 -13.66 1.63
CA ARG A 41 15.39 -12.22 1.32
C ARG A 41 16.67 -11.48 1.73
N LEU A 42 17.31 -11.88 2.82
CA LEU A 42 18.46 -11.20 3.38
C LEU A 42 19.79 -11.82 2.97
N VAL A 43 19.86 -13.12 2.65
CA VAL A 43 21.10 -13.72 2.11
C VAL A 43 21.51 -13.07 0.77
N PRO A 44 20.60 -12.88 -0.21
CA PRO A 44 20.97 -12.16 -1.44
C PRO A 44 21.43 -10.71 -1.17
N LEU A 45 20.85 -10.05 -0.17
CA LEU A 45 21.25 -8.71 0.23
C LEU A 45 22.67 -8.71 0.83
N ALA A 46 22.96 -9.65 1.74
CA ALA A 46 24.30 -9.81 2.32
C ALA A 46 25.36 -10.00 1.21
N GLN A 47 25.06 -10.83 0.21
CA GLN A 47 25.95 -11.08 -0.93
C GLN A 47 26.25 -9.80 -1.74
N VAL A 48 25.24 -8.95 -1.98
CA VAL A 48 25.42 -7.66 -2.69
C VAL A 48 26.37 -6.73 -1.93
N HIS A 49 26.37 -6.81 -0.59
CA HIS A 49 27.27 -6.02 0.27
C HIS A 49 28.60 -6.72 0.58
N GLY A 50 28.89 -7.87 -0.05
CA GLY A 50 30.12 -8.63 0.19
C GLY A 50 30.21 -9.26 1.59
N MET A 51 29.07 -9.46 2.25
CA MET A 51 28.96 -10.07 3.57
C MET A 51 28.70 -11.57 3.45
N ASN A 52 29.06 -12.34 4.49
CA ASN A 52 29.01 -13.80 4.46
C ASN A 52 27.61 -14.36 4.75
N GLY A 53 26.72 -13.56 5.33
CA GLY A 53 25.36 -14.00 5.63
C GLY A 53 24.59 -13.06 6.55
N ILE A 54 23.54 -13.60 7.16
CA ILE A 54 22.61 -12.85 8.01
C ILE A 54 23.29 -12.37 9.30
N GLN A 55 24.22 -13.15 9.86
CA GLN A 55 24.95 -12.75 11.07
C GLN A 55 25.69 -11.42 10.88
N ASP A 56 26.36 -11.23 9.73
CA ASP A 56 27.06 -9.98 9.40
C ASP A 56 26.09 -8.79 9.29
N LEU A 57 24.89 -9.02 8.73
CA LEU A 57 23.82 -8.01 8.71
C LEU A 57 23.40 -7.63 10.13
N VAL A 58 23.23 -8.60 11.03
CA VAL A 58 22.89 -8.34 12.44
C VAL A 58 23.97 -7.55 13.16
N LEU A 59 25.24 -7.91 12.97
CA LEU A 59 26.36 -7.17 13.55
C LEU A 59 26.38 -5.71 13.06
N SER A 60 26.11 -5.50 11.77
CA SER A 60 26.00 -4.15 11.20
C SER A 60 24.83 -3.37 11.81
N LEU A 61 23.63 -3.97 11.92
CA LEU A 61 22.47 -3.36 12.58
C LEU A 61 22.77 -3.01 14.05
N LYS A 62 23.42 -3.90 14.80
CA LYS A 62 23.83 -3.68 16.20
C LYS A 62 24.77 -2.48 16.33
N SER A 63 25.63 -2.24 15.34
CA SER A 63 26.54 -1.09 15.33
C SER A 63 25.84 0.26 15.06
N LYS A 64 24.68 0.26 14.39
CA LYS A 64 23.91 1.45 13.97
C LYS A 64 24.70 2.46 13.12
N MET A 65 25.77 2.02 12.46
CA MET A 65 26.63 2.89 11.66
C MET A 65 26.14 3.07 10.21
N ASP A 66 25.40 2.10 9.67
CA ASP A 66 24.94 2.10 8.28
C ASP A 66 23.41 2.20 8.15
N ARG A 67 22.93 3.45 8.07
CA ARG A 67 21.52 3.75 7.82
C ARG A 67 21.02 3.34 6.43
N SER A 68 21.91 3.16 5.45
CA SER A 68 21.51 2.69 4.12
C SER A 68 21.18 1.20 4.17
N LEU A 69 22.04 0.41 4.80
CA LEU A 69 21.83 -1.02 4.97
C LEU A 69 20.59 -1.32 5.83
N GLU A 70 20.37 -0.56 6.91
CA GLU A 70 19.12 -0.65 7.69
C GLU A 70 17.88 -0.52 6.79
N ARG A 71 17.88 0.46 5.89
CA ARG A 71 16.79 0.67 4.95
C ARG A 71 16.66 -0.49 3.96
N GLU A 72 17.77 -0.97 3.39
CA GLU A 72 17.72 -2.07 2.44
C GLU A 72 17.21 -3.37 3.07
N ILE A 73 17.54 -3.63 4.34
CA ILE A 73 17.00 -4.75 5.13
C ILE A 73 15.49 -4.58 5.30
N MET A 74 15.02 -3.39 5.70
CA MET A 74 13.59 -3.11 5.82
C MET A 74 12.86 -3.34 4.49
N GLU A 75 13.37 -2.78 3.39
CA GLU A 75 12.78 -2.91 2.06
C GLU A 75 12.76 -4.36 1.57
N ALA A 76 13.86 -5.11 1.76
CA ALA A 76 13.95 -6.52 1.37
C ALA A 76 12.91 -7.39 2.08
N MET A 77 12.51 -7.01 3.30
CA MET A 77 11.52 -7.74 4.10
C MET A 77 10.07 -7.35 3.81
N THR A 78 9.82 -6.31 3.00
CA THR A 78 8.47 -5.99 2.53
C THR A 78 7.92 -7.05 1.56
N THR A 79 6.61 -7.25 1.55
CA THR A 79 5.94 -8.13 0.57
C THR A 79 5.18 -7.28 -0.42
N ASN A 80 5.71 -7.18 -1.65
CA ASN A 80 5.22 -6.29 -2.70
C ASN A 80 4.33 -7.02 -3.73
N GLU A 81 3.29 -7.72 -3.26
CA GLU A 81 2.34 -8.38 -4.15
C GLU A 81 1.17 -7.44 -4.49
N SER A 82 1.02 -7.12 -5.78
CA SER A 82 -0.06 -6.29 -6.29
C SER A 82 -0.50 -6.77 -7.68
N SER A 83 -1.69 -6.33 -8.11
CA SER A 83 -2.23 -6.60 -9.44
C SER A 83 -3.21 -5.49 -9.85
N PHE A 84 -3.39 -5.29 -11.15
CA PHE A 84 -4.34 -4.31 -11.66
C PHE A 84 -5.76 -4.74 -11.27
N PHE A 85 -6.56 -3.79 -10.79
CA PHE A 85 -7.92 -4.02 -10.31
C PHE A 85 -8.03 -5.18 -9.30
N ARG A 86 -7.02 -5.34 -8.43
CA ARG A 86 -6.97 -6.40 -7.41
C ARG A 86 -8.27 -6.44 -6.61
N ASP A 87 -8.90 -7.60 -6.52
CA ASP A 87 -10.25 -7.78 -6.01
C ASP A 87 -11.22 -6.87 -6.80
N ARG A 88 -11.81 -7.39 -7.90
CA ARG A 88 -12.56 -6.56 -8.85
C ARG A 88 -13.71 -5.78 -8.20
N ARG A 89 -14.35 -6.36 -7.18
CA ARG A 89 -15.55 -5.84 -6.50
C ARG A 89 -15.33 -4.47 -5.83
N PRO A 90 -14.26 -4.23 -5.02
CA PRO A 90 -13.98 -2.90 -4.49
C PRO A 90 -13.97 -1.79 -5.55
N PHE A 91 -13.43 -2.05 -6.74
CA PHE A 91 -13.41 -1.08 -7.84
C PHE A 91 -14.80 -0.89 -8.46
N ASP A 92 -15.59 -1.96 -8.57
CA ASP A 92 -16.99 -1.84 -9.03
C ASP A 92 -17.86 -1.06 -8.04
N GLU A 93 -17.68 -1.28 -6.74
CA GLU A 93 -18.39 -0.54 -5.69
C GLU A 93 -17.88 0.91 -5.57
N LEU A 94 -16.57 1.14 -5.72
CA LEU A 94 -16.00 2.49 -5.83
C LEU A 94 -16.68 3.28 -6.94
N LYS A 95 -16.83 2.66 -8.12
CA LYS A 95 -17.52 3.26 -9.26
C LYS A 95 -19.03 3.44 -8.98
N ALA A 96 -19.73 2.39 -8.61
CA ALA A 96 -21.19 2.46 -8.54
C ALA A 96 -21.69 3.32 -7.36
N ASN A 97 -20.99 3.28 -6.22
CA ASN A 97 -21.55 3.72 -4.95
C ASN A 97 -20.79 4.87 -4.29
N ILE A 98 -19.47 5.00 -4.52
CA ILE A 98 -18.63 5.94 -3.77
C ILE A 98 -18.34 7.22 -4.56
N LEU A 99 -17.80 7.06 -5.78
CA LEU A 99 -17.40 8.20 -6.61
C LEU A 99 -18.56 9.15 -6.96
N PRO A 100 -19.79 8.70 -7.28
CA PRO A 100 -20.87 9.62 -7.61
C PRO A 100 -21.19 10.62 -6.47
N GLU A 101 -21.17 10.15 -5.21
CA GLU A 101 -21.42 10.98 -4.03
C GLU A 101 -20.30 12.02 -3.84
N ILE A 102 -19.04 11.56 -3.82
CA ILE A 102 -17.88 12.43 -3.66
C ILE A 102 -17.78 13.47 -4.79
N ILE A 103 -18.00 13.05 -6.04
CA ILE A 103 -18.00 13.96 -7.19
C ILE A 103 -19.10 15.00 -7.02
N ASN A 104 -20.31 14.62 -6.58
CA ASN A 104 -21.38 15.58 -6.37
C ASN A 104 -21.01 16.63 -5.31
N GLU A 105 -20.44 16.24 -4.18
CA GLU A 105 -20.00 17.16 -3.13
C GLU A 105 -18.85 18.07 -3.56
N ARG A 106 -17.97 17.58 -4.43
CA ARG A 106 -16.78 18.29 -4.89
C ARG A 106 -17.01 19.14 -6.14
N LYS A 107 -18.24 19.20 -6.69
CA LYS A 107 -18.58 19.98 -7.89
C LYS A 107 -18.10 21.42 -7.85
N MET A 108 -18.20 22.08 -6.68
CA MET A 108 -17.80 23.48 -6.52
C MET A 108 -16.28 23.67 -6.49
N THR A 109 -15.55 22.75 -5.88
CA THR A 109 -14.08 22.86 -5.75
C THR A 109 -13.34 22.26 -6.94
N ARG A 110 -13.98 21.32 -7.65
CA ARG A 110 -13.43 20.55 -8.78
C ARG A 110 -12.08 19.90 -8.43
N LYS A 111 -11.97 19.44 -7.18
CA LYS A 111 -10.77 18.80 -6.62
C LYS A 111 -11.15 17.43 -6.06
N LEU A 112 -10.41 16.41 -6.49
CA LEU A 112 -10.53 15.05 -5.98
C LEU A 112 -9.15 14.59 -5.51
N ARG A 113 -9.03 14.26 -4.22
CA ARG A 113 -7.75 13.80 -3.63
C ARG A 113 -7.89 12.37 -3.15
N ILE A 114 -7.05 11.49 -3.67
CA ILE A 114 -7.00 10.07 -3.32
C ILE A 114 -5.63 9.74 -2.76
N TRP A 115 -5.56 8.91 -1.72
CA TRP A 115 -4.32 8.38 -1.16
C TRP A 115 -4.27 6.86 -1.30
N CYS A 116 -3.26 6.32 -1.97
CA CYS A 116 -2.89 4.91 -1.90
C CYS A 116 -1.72 4.75 -0.92
N SER A 117 -1.99 4.20 0.26
CA SER A 117 -1.04 4.27 1.39
C SER A 117 0.09 3.24 1.36
N ALA A 118 -0.07 2.17 0.58
CA ALA A 118 0.93 1.13 0.32
C ALA A 118 0.79 0.66 -1.14
N CYS A 119 1.26 1.49 -2.08
CA CYS A 119 0.97 1.34 -3.50
C CYS A 119 1.81 0.27 -4.22
N SER A 120 2.84 -0.27 -3.58
CA SER A 120 3.74 -1.29 -4.11
C SER A 120 4.27 -0.88 -5.50
N HIS A 121 4.19 -1.77 -6.50
CA HIS A 121 4.62 -1.49 -7.87
C HIS A 121 3.64 -0.61 -8.68
N GLY A 122 2.67 0.05 -8.04
CA GLY A 122 1.84 1.09 -8.65
C GLY A 122 0.55 0.63 -9.35
N GLN A 123 0.24 -0.67 -9.39
CA GLN A 123 -0.94 -1.15 -10.11
C GLN A 123 -2.25 -0.58 -9.56
N GLU A 124 -2.36 -0.35 -8.24
CA GLU A 124 -3.55 0.22 -7.62
C GLU A 124 -3.84 1.67 -8.07
N PRO A 125 -2.92 2.65 -7.93
CA PRO A 125 -3.17 4.01 -8.39
C PRO A 125 -3.41 4.11 -9.91
N TYR A 126 -2.74 3.29 -10.72
CA TYR A 126 -3.04 3.24 -12.15
C TYR A 126 -4.43 2.66 -12.45
N SER A 127 -4.87 1.65 -11.71
CA SER A 127 -6.24 1.09 -11.83
C SER A 127 -7.29 2.14 -11.49
N ILE A 128 -7.04 2.94 -10.44
CA ILE A 128 -7.91 4.06 -10.07
C ILE A 128 -7.96 5.11 -11.18
N MET A 129 -6.81 5.53 -11.72
CA MET A 129 -6.79 6.52 -12.79
C MET A 129 -7.52 6.03 -14.05
N MET A 130 -7.31 4.77 -14.45
CA MET A 130 -8.05 4.16 -15.56
C MET A 130 -9.55 4.14 -15.28
N LEU A 131 -9.96 3.75 -14.06
CA LEU A 131 -11.36 3.74 -13.67
C LEU A 131 -12.00 5.13 -13.78
N LEU A 132 -11.31 6.17 -13.28
CA LEU A 132 -11.80 7.55 -13.33
C LEU A 132 -11.99 8.00 -14.79
N ARG A 133 -11.00 7.79 -15.66
CA ARG A 133 -11.05 8.22 -17.06
C ARG A 133 -12.10 7.49 -17.89
N GLU A 134 -12.32 6.20 -17.63
CA GLU A 134 -13.30 5.44 -18.40
C GLU A 134 -14.74 5.72 -18.00
N ASN A 135 -14.98 6.11 -16.75
CA ASN A 135 -16.35 6.14 -16.19
C ASN A 135 -16.83 7.54 -15.82
N TYR A 136 -15.93 8.53 -15.70
CA TYR A 136 -16.27 9.89 -15.27
C TYR A 136 -15.58 10.96 -16.14
N PRO A 137 -15.94 11.07 -17.44
CA PRO A 137 -15.35 12.07 -18.34
C PRO A 137 -15.56 13.52 -17.87
N GLU A 138 -16.56 13.79 -17.02
CA GLU A 138 -16.78 15.09 -16.39
C GLU A 138 -15.62 15.55 -15.49
N LEU A 139 -14.71 14.64 -15.11
CA LEU A 139 -13.54 14.93 -14.30
C LEU A 139 -12.32 15.37 -15.11
N ASN A 140 -12.39 15.39 -16.45
CA ASN A 140 -11.25 15.77 -17.29
C ASN A 140 -10.68 17.16 -16.96
N ASP A 141 -11.56 18.08 -16.58
CA ASP A 141 -11.23 19.46 -16.20
C ASP A 141 -11.17 19.64 -14.66
N TRP A 142 -11.01 18.55 -13.91
CA TRP A 142 -10.84 18.57 -12.46
C TRP A 142 -9.37 18.43 -12.08
N ASN A 143 -9.00 18.99 -10.93
CA ASN A 143 -7.73 18.70 -10.31
C ASN A 143 -7.84 17.36 -9.54
N ILE A 144 -7.49 16.27 -10.23
CA ILE A 144 -7.36 14.94 -9.63
C ILE A 144 -5.92 14.77 -9.14
N GLN A 145 -5.75 14.50 -7.86
CA GLN A 145 -4.46 14.17 -7.26
C GLN A 145 -4.53 12.80 -6.60
N ILE A 146 -3.75 11.85 -7.11
CA ILE A 146 -3.51 10.57 -6.43
C ILE A 146 -2.14 10.65 -5.76
N ILE A 147 -2.10 10.67 -4.44
CA ILE A 147 -0.85 10.52 -3.69
C ILE A 147 -0.65 9.02 -3.45
N SER A 148 0.48 8.49 -3.89
CA SER A 148 0.81 7.08 -3.77
C SER A 148 2.08 6.94 -2.94
N THR A 149 1.94 6.27 -1.81
CA THR A 149 3.04 6.07 -0.88
C THR A 149 3.41 4.62 -0.72
N ASP A 150 4.68 4.37 -0.40
CA ASP A 150 5.16 3.07 0.01
C ASP A 150 6.42 3.20 0.89
N LEU A 151 6.70 2.17 1.68
CA LEU A 151 7.94 2.02 2.44
C LEU A 151 9.09 1.61 1.50
N CYS A 152 8.80 0.81 0.46
CA CYS A 152 9.81 0.30 -0.45
C CYS A 152 10.12 1.30 -1.57
N LYS A 153 11.30 1.95 -1.52
CA LYS A 153 11.72 2.90 -2.56
C LYS A 153 11.86 2.25 -3.93
N LYS A 154 12.43 1.04 -3.98
CA LYS A 154 12.56 0.26 -5.23
C LYS A 154 11.19 -0.02 -5.86
N ALA A 155 10.17 -0.29 -5.04
CA ALA A 155 8.81 -0.49 -5.54
C ALA A 155 8.21 0.81 -6.12
N LEU A 156 8.42 1.94 -5.45
CA LEU A 156 8.00 3.27 -5.93
C LEU A 156 8.70 3.69 -7.21
N GLU A 157 10.00 3.41 -7.34
CA GLU A 157 10.77 3.69 -8.56
C GLU A 157 10.19 2.91 -9.74
N ARG A 158 9.97 1.60 -9.55
CA ARG A 158 9.31 0.75 -10.55
C ARG A 158 7.90 1.24 -10.89
N ALA A 159 7.13 1.65 -9.89
CA ALA A 159 5.79 2.22 -10.09
C ALA A 159 5.82 3.49 -10.95
N ARG A 160 6.82 4.36 -10.72
CA ARG A 160 7.06 5.58 -11.49
C ARG A 160 7.51 5.29 -12.92
N GLU A 161 8.35 4.28 -13.12
CA GLU A 161 8.77 3.82 -14.45
C GLU A 161 7.59 3.26 -15.26
N GLY A 162 6.65 2.59 -14.57
CA GLY A 162 5.39 2.11 -15.14
C GLY A 162 5.59 0.97 -16.13
N VAL A 163 6.64 0.16 -15.97
CA VAL A 163 6.94 -1.00 -16.82
C VAL A 163 6.54 -2.30 -16.12
N TYR A 164 5.74 -3.10 -16.82
CA TYR A 164 5.14 -4.32 -16.30
C TYR A 164 5.34 -5.47 -17.28
N SER A 165 5.57 -6.67 -16.75
CA SER A 165 5.68 -7.89 -17.55
C SER A 165 4.34 -8.28 -18.18
N GLN A 166 4.38 -9.17 -19.17
CA GLN A 166 3.18 -9.77 -19.78
C GLN A 166 2.27 -10.41 -18.72
N PHE A 167 2.85 -11.11 -17.75
CA PHE A 167 2.10 -11.77 -16.67
C PHE A 167 1.34 -10.77 -15.80
N GLU A 168 1.98 -9.66 -15.43
CA GLU A 168 1.37 -8.64 -14.57
C GLU A 168 0.21 -7.92 -15.26
N VAL A 169 0.37 -7.56 -16.54
CA VAL A 169 -0.72 -6.92 -17.30
C VAL A 169 -1.85 -7.87 -17.68
N GLN A 170 -1.66 -9.18 -17.60
CA GLN A 170 -2.74 -10.16 -17.80
C GLN A 170 -3.49 -10.46 -16.48
N ARG A 171 -2.92 -10.10 -15.33
CA ARG A 171 -3.52 -10.32 -14.02
C ARG A 171 -4.46 -9.17 -13.66
N GLY A 172 -5.73 -9.31 -14.04
CA GLY A 172 -6.84 -8.45 -13.60
C GLY A 172 -7.11 -7.21 -14.48
N LEU A 173 -6.19 -6.83 -15.37
CA LEU A 173 -6.39 -5.72 -16.31
C LEU A 173 -7.22 -6.16 -17.54
N PRO A 174 -8.36 -5.52 -17.83
CA PRO A 174 -9.10 -5.77 -19.06
C PRO A 174 -8.28 -5.43 -20.32
N VAL A 175 -8.34 -6.30 -21.34
CA VAL A 175 -7.54 -6.16 -22.59
C VAL A 175 -7.76 -4.81 -23.28
N HIS A 176 -8.98 -4.28 -23.30
CA HIS A 176 -9.24 -2.97 -23.92
C HIS A 176 -8.51 -1.82 -23.21
N LEU A 177 -8.32 -1.90 -21.88
CA LEU A 177 -7.55 -0.92 -21.13
C LEU A 177 -6.05 -1.07 -21.36
N LEU A 178 -5.56 -2.31 -21.48
CA LEU A 178 -4.17 -2.57 -21.87
C LEU A 178 -3.86 -1.89 -23.22
N MET A 179 -4.71 -2.09 -24.21
CA MET A 179 -4.53 -1.48 -25.55
C MET A 179 -4.65 0.04 -25.56
N LYS A 180 -5.46 0.60 -24.65
CA LYS A 180 -5.67 2.05 -24.57
C LYS A 180 -4.53 2.74 -23.83
N TYR A 181 -4.08 2.20 -22.70
CA TYR A 181 -3.23 2.88 -21.73
C TYR A 181 -1.78 2.42 -21.67
N PHE A 182 -1.40 1.40 -22.43
CA PHE A 182 -0.05 0.91 -22.47
C PHE A 182 0.49 0.87 -23.89
N GLU A 183 1.82 0.82 -23.98
CA GLU A 183 2.58 0.59 -25.19
C GLU A 183 3.54 -0.57 -24.94
N GLN A 184 3.69 -1.43 -25.94
CA GLN A 184 4.65 -2.52 -25.86
C GLN A 184 6.08 -1.97 -25.96
N CYS A 185 6.97 -2.47 -25.11
CA CYS A 185 8.39 -2.13 -25.09
C CYS A 185 9.23 -3.40 -24.91
N GLU A 186 10.56 -3.29 -25.00
CA GLU A 186 11.47 -4.45 -24.88
C GLU A 186 11.30 -5.21 -23.56
N GLN A 187 10.97 -4.50 -22.48
CA GLN A 187 10.85 -5.05 -21.13
C GLN A 187 9.42 -5.51 -20.79
N GLY A 188 8.47 -5.41 -21.73
CA GLY A 188 7.06 -5.78 -21.54
C GLY A 188 6.11 -4.65 -21.97
N TRP A 189 5.34 -4.13 -21.04
CA TRP A 189 4.33 -3.10 -21.28
C TRP A 189 4.60 -1.88 -20.44
N LYS A 190 4.67 -0.73 -21.10
CA LYS A 190 4.89 0.56 -20.44
C LYS A 190 3.61 1.36 -20.42
N ILE A 191 3.27 1.91 -19.27
CA ILE A 191 2.15 2.84 -19.13
C ILE A 191 2.42 4.12 -19.92
N LYS A 192 1.40 4.60 -20.63
CA LYS A 192 1.47 5.87 -21.34
C LYS A 192 1.63 7.03 -20.35
N PRO A 193 2.53 8.00 -20.61
CA PRO A 193 2.86 9.06 -19.66
C PRO A 193 1.68 9.89 -19.18
N ASP A 194 0.67 10.06 -20.04
CA ASP A 194 -0.53 10.83 -19.74
C ASP A 194 -1.33 10.24 -18.57
N LEU A 195 -1.38 8.90 -18.43
CA LEU A 195 -2.05 8.24 -17.30
C LEU A 195 -1.34 8.52 -15.98
N GLY A 196 -0.01 8.63 -15.99
CA GLY A 196 0.81 8.87 -14.81
C GLY A 196 0.80 10.31 -14.29
N ALA A 197 0.38 11.29 -15.11
CA ALA A 197 0.52 12.72 -14.80
C ALA A 197 -0.21 13.17 -13.51
N GLY A 198 -1.31 12.49 -13.13
CA GLY A 198 -2.07 12.79 -11.91
C GLY A 198 -1.60 12.05 -10.65
N ILE A 199 -0.53 11.25 -10.74
CA ILE A 199 -0.04 10.41 -9.64
C ILE A 199 1.26 10.98 -9.07
N GLN A 200 1.29 11.18 -7.75
CA GLN A 200 2.45 11.64 -7.00
C GLN A 200 3.01 10.49 -6.16
N TRP A 201 4.21 10.05 -6.51
CA TRP A 201 4.94 8.98 -5.81
C TRP A 201 5.77 9.56 -4.66
N LYS A 202 5.49 9.16 -3.42
CA LYS A 202 6.22 9.61 -2.23
C LYS A 202 6.64 8.42 -1.36
N HIS A 203 7.86 8.44 -0.85
CA HIS A 203 8.28 7.48 0.18
C HIS A 203 7.62 7.85 1.51
N LEU A 204 6.99 6.88 2.18
CA LEU A 204 6.38 7.07 3.50
C LEU A 204 6.32 5.75 4.25
N ASN A 205 6.74 5.79 5.51
CA ASN A 205 6.46 4.72 6.46
C ASN A 205 5.14 5.02 7.18
N LEU A 206 4.20 4.07 7.22
CA LEU A 206 2.90 4.24 7.90
C LEU A 206 3.04 4.46 9.41
N LEU A 207 4.18 4.13 10.01
CA LEU A 207 4.48 4.39 11.42
C LEU A 207 4.81 5.87 11.67
N GLU A 208 5.19 6.62 10.65
CA GLU A 208 5.58 8.02 10.74
C GLU A 208 4.39 8.98 10.59
N ASP A 209 4.61 10.25 10.89
CA ASP A 209 3.62 11.30 10.73
C ASP A 209 3.34 11.60 9.25
N PHE A 210 2.13 11.31 8.80
CA PHE A 210 1.66 11.59 7.45
C PHE A 210 0.76 12.82 7.34
N ARG A 211 0.58 13.63 8.41
CA ARG A 211 -0.25 14.85 8.39
C ARG A 211 0.12 15.82 7.26
N HIS A 212 1.41 15.87 6.92
CA HIS A 212 1.95 16.69 5.83
C HIS A 212 1.38 16.34 4.43
N LEU A 213 0.73 15.17 4.27
CA LEU A 213 0.04 14.80 3.03
C LEU A 213 -1.31 15.54 2.83
N GLY A 214 -1.88 16.10 3.90
CA GLY A 214 -3.16 16.82 3.90
C GLY A 214 -4.39 15.93 4.00
N MET A 215 -5.54 16.43 3.53
CA MET A 215 -6.84 15.74 3.61
C MET A 215 -7.23 15.05 2.31
N PHE A 216 -7.95 13.93 2.41
CA PHE A 216 -8.33 13.07 1.29
C PHE A 216 -9.83 12.78 1.24
N ASP A 217 -10.34 12.65 0.02
CA ASP A 217 -11.70 12.16 -0.22
C ASP A 217 -11.75 10.64 -0.15
N ILE A 218 -10.68 9.97 -0.59
CA ILE A 218 -10.59 8.52 -0.59
C ILE A 218 -9.19 8.09 -0.14
N VAL A 219 -9.12 7.16 0.81
CA VAL A 219 -7.88 6.49 1.21
C VAL A 219 -8.00 5.00 0.93
N PHE A 220 -7.09 4.49 0.12
CA PHE A 220 -6.86 3.06 -0.07
C PHE A 220 -5.73 2.64 0.86
N CYS A 221 -6.05 1.76 1.80
CA CYS A 221 -5.11 1.14 2.73
C CYS A 221 -5.31 -0.37 2.68
N ARG A 222 -4.98 -0.97 1.54
CA ARG A 222 -5.35 -2.34 1.19
C ARG A 222 -4.17 -3.30 1.27
N ASN A 223 -4.40 -4.46 1.86
CA ASN A 223 -3.46 -5.57 1.98
C ASN A 223 -2.13 -5.21 2.66
N VAL A 224 -2.16 -4.27 3.62
CA VAL A 224 -0.97 -3.81 4.36
C VAL A 224 -1.14 -3.93 5.88
N LEU A 225 -2.33 -3.66 6.40
CA LEU A 225 -2.63 -3.78 7.83
C LEU A 225 -2.56 -5.24 8.30
N ILE A 226 -2.65 -6.22 7.40
CA ILE A 226 -2.43 -7.65 7.72
C ILE A 226 -1.06 -7.94 8.33
N TYR A 227 -0.05 -7.09 8.10
CA TYR A 227 1.31 -7.27 8.60
C TYR A 227 1.56 -6.70 10.01
N PHE A 228 0.60 -5.94 10.55
CA PHE A 228 0.77 -5.22 11.82
C PHE A 228 0.08 -5.92 12.99
N LYS A 229 0.53 -5.64 14.22
CA LYS A 229 -0.19 -6.04 15.44
C LYS A 229 -1.45 -5.18 15.67
N PRO A 230 -2.48 -5.67 16.39
CA PRO A 230 -3.75 -4.96 16.56
C PRO A 230 -3.63 -3.52 17.05
N GLU A 231 -2.71 -3.25 17.97
CA GLU A 231 -2.48 -1.92 18.57
C GLU A 231 -2.00 -0.92 17.50
N LEU A 232 -1.06 -1.36 16.65
CA LEU A 232 -0.54 -0.55 15.57
C LEU A 232 -1.57 -0.34 14.45
N LYS A 233 -2.39 -1.37 14.14
CA LYS A 233 -3.53 -1.20 13.21
C LYS A 233 -4.48 -0.11 13.71
N LYS A 234 -4.80 -0.13 15.01
CA LYS A 234 -5.67 0.88 15.64
C LYS A 234 -5.09 2.28 15.55
N ASP A 235 -3.80 2.45 15.86
CA ASP A 235 -3.12 3.73 15.73
C ASP A 235 -3.17 4.27 14.28
N ILE A 236 -2.76 3.44 13.31
CA ILE A 236 -2.74 3.83 11.89
C ILE A 236 -4.15 4.22 11.42
N LEU A 237 -5.16 3.40 11.72
CA LEU A 237 -6.56 3.69 11.38
C LEU A 237 -7.04 4.99 12.03
N ASN A 238 -6.69 5.25 13.28
CA ASN A 238 -7.04 6.48 13.97
C ASN A 238 -6.38 7.71 13.36
N ARG A 239 -5.13 7.61 12.89
CA ARG A 239 -4.45 8.71 12.19
C ARG A 239 -5.01 8.91 10.78
N ILE A 240 -5.31 7.85 10.04
CA ILE A 240 -5.99 7.93 8.73
C ILE A 240 -7.34 8.65 8.86
N SER A 241 -8.09 8.40 9.94
CA SER A 241 -9.40 9.07 10.14
C SER A 241 -9.27 10.59 10.22
N SER A 242 -8.15 11.09 10.73
CA SER A 242 -7.85 12.51 10.85
C SER A 242 -7.38 13.13 9.54
N GLN A 243 -7.20 12.33 8.49
CA GLN A 243 -6.89 12.77 7.13
C GLN A 243 -8.04 12.57 6.15
N LEU A 244 -9.17 12.01 6.59
CA LEU A 244 -10.36 11.91 5.75
C LEU A 244 -11.16 13.21 5.86
N ASN A 245 -11.64 13.69 4.72
CA ASN A 245 -12.69 14.71 4.69
C ASN A 245 -13.97 14.17 5.35
N SER A 246 -14.93 15.05 5.66
CA SER A 246 -16.18 14.67 6.36
C SER A 246 -16.94 13.51 5.71
N SER A 247 -16.98 13.46 4.38
CA SER A 247 -17.59 12.39 3.58
C SER A 247 -16.53 11.46 2.97
N GLY A 248 -15.33 11.45 3.58
CA GLY A 248 -14.20 10.68 3.10
C GLY A 248 -14.40 9.19 3.31
N THR A 249 -13.86 8.40 2.39
CA THR A 249 -13.99 6.94 2.39
C THR A 249 -12.65 6.24 2.57
N LEU A 250 -12.60 5.21 3.42
CA LEU A 250 -11.48 4.28 3.58
C LEU A 250 -11.82 2.94 2.91
N LEU A 251 -10.93 2.47 2.03
CA LEU A 251 -10.98 1.13 1.45
C LEU A 251 -9.86 0.27 2.01
N LEU A 252 -10.22 -0.88 2.59
CA LEU A 252 -9.32 -1.92 3.07
C LEU A 252 -9.34 -3.14 2.14
N GLY A 253 -8.36 -4.01 2.28
CA GLY A 253 -8.28 -5.29 1.57
C GLY A 253 -9.33 -6.29 2.07
N ALA A 254 -9.60 -7.33 1.28
CA ALA A 254 -10.66 -8.29 1.58
C ALA A 254 -10.50 -9.03 2.93
N ALA A 255 -9.27 -9.18 3.43
CA ALA A 255 -8.95 -9.83 4.69
C ALA A 255 -8.80 -8.86 5.87
N GLU A 256 -9.11 -7.56 5.67
CA GLU A 256 -8.91 -6.51 6.66
C GLU A 256 -10.26 -5.93 7.11
N THR A 257 -10.31 -5.47 8.36
CA THR A 257 -11.52 -4.90 8.95
C THR A 257 -11.17 -3.86 10.00
N VAL A 258 -12.06 -2.88 10.20
CA VAL A 258 -12.00 -1.94 11.33
C VAL A 258 -12.69 -2.48 12.57
N LEU A 259 -13.53 -3.51 12.43
CA LEU A 259 -14.36 -4.06 13.51
C LEU A 259 -13.48 -4.62 14.63
N GLY A 260 -13.75 -4.21 15.87
CA GLY A 260 -12.93 -4.56 17.03
C GLY A 260 -11.58 -3.85 17.10
N ILE A 261 -11.27 -2.95 16.16
CA ILE A 261 -9.99 -2.23 16.08
C ILE A 261 -10.22 -0.72 16.26
N SER A 262 -11.15 -0.12 15.52
CA SER A 262 -11.47 1.32 15.57
C SER A 262 -12.98 1.55 15.51
N ASP A 263 -13.46 2.46 16.35
CA ASP A 263 -14.85 2.92 16.45
C ASP A 263 -15.14 4.17 15.60
N LYS A 264 -14.11 4.77 15.01
CA LYS A 264 -14.23 5.96 14.17
C LYS A 264 -14.82 5.71 12.78
N TYR A 265 -15.07 4.45 12.44
CA TYR A 265 -15.47 4.04 11.10
C TYR A 265 -16.77 3.28 11.12
N ALA A 266 -17.67 3.62 10.21
CA ALA A 266 -18.87 2.86 9.91
C ALA A 266 -18.72 2.19 8.54
N LYS A 267 -19.20 0.95 8.41
CA LYS A 267 -19.23 0.24 7.12
C LYS A 267 -20.15 0.99 6.15
N GLN A 268 -19.69 1.19 4.92
CA GLN A 268 -20.51 1.83 3.90
C GLN A 268 -21.73 0.96 3.55
N ALA A 269 -22.92 1.56 3.65
CA ALA A 269 -24.16 0.89 3.31
C ALA A 269 -24.14 0.44 1.83
N GLY A 270 -24.69 -0.75 1.56
CA GLY A 270 -24.76 -1.30 0.20
C GLY A 270 -23.43 -1.80 -0.38
N CYS A 271 -22.32 -1.71 0.35
CA CYS A 271 -21.02 -2.25 -0.07
C CYS A 271 -20.69 -3.55 0.66
N GLN A 272 -20.36 -4.59 -0.10
CA GLN A 272 -19.88 -5.86 0.45
C GLN A 272 -18.39 -5.76 0.79
N SER A 273 -17.59 -5.10 -0.05
CA SER A 273 -16.15 -4.93 0.17
C SER A 273 -15.86 -4.07 1.40
N ALA A 274 -14.66 -4.19 1.97
CA ALA A 274 -14.23 -3.48 3.18
C ALA A 274 -14.06 -1.96 2.94
N ILE A 275 -15.19 -1.27 2.73
CA ILE A 275 -15.32 0.15 2.47
C ILE A 275 -16.02 0.80 3.66
N TYR A 276 -15.43 1.86 4.18
CA TYR A 276 -15.86 2.51 5.41
C TYR A 276 -15.90 4.03 5.24
N GLN A 277 -16.81 4.69 5.92
CA GLN A 277 -16.83 6.14 6.09
C GLN A 277 -16.53 6.48 7.55
N LEU A 278 -16.23 7.75 7.83
CA LEU A 278 -16.17 8.23 9.20
C LEU A 278 -17.53 8.02 9.86
N ALA A 279 -17.55 7.41 11.05
CA ALA A 279 -18.76 7.36 11.85
C ALA A 279 -19.17 8.80 12.15
N SER A 280 -20.40 9.17 11.80
CA SER A 280 -20.97 10.42 12.31
C SER A 280 -20.85 10.37 13.83
N ASN A 281 -20.29 11.42 14.44
CA ASN A 281 -20.43 11.63 15.88
C ASN A 281 -21.92 11.89 16.16
N SER A 282 -22.75 10.85 16.09
CA SER A 282 -24.02 10.85 16.78
C SER A 282 -23.64 10.95 18.25
N VAL A 283 -23.80 12.15 18.80
CA VAL A 283 -24.06 12.35 20.22
C VAL A 283 -24.85 11.14 20.68
N ALA A 284 -24.29 10.39 21.63
CA ALA A 284 -24.98 9.26 22.25
C ALA A 284 -26.40 9.73 22.58
N ASP A 285 -27.39 9.18 21.89
CA ASP A 285 -28.78 9.44 22.21
C ASP A 285 -29.02 8.74 23.55
N PRO A 286 -29.07 9.47 24.68
CA PRO A 286 -29.35 8.83 25.94
C PRO A 286 -30.87 8.73 25.97
N ILE A 287 -31.43 7.60 25.57
CA ILE A 287 -32.67 6.99 26.08
C ILE A 287 -33.03 5.81 25.17
N ALA A 288 -32.84 4.60 25.69
CA ALA A 288 -33.88 3.58 25.66
C ALA A 288 -33.71 2.73 26.92
N ARG A 289 -34.65 2.91 27.84
CA ARG A 289 -34.91 1.99 28.95
C ARG A 289 -35.47 0.68 28.43
#